data_AF-A0AAA9TQ06-F1
#
_entry.id   AF-A0AAA9TQ06-F1
#
_cell.length_a   1.000
_cell.length_b   1.000
_cell.length_c   1.000
_cell.angle_alpha   90.00
_cell.angle_beta   90.00
_cell.angle_gamma   90.00
#
_symmetry.space_group_name_H-M   'P 1'
#
loop_
_entity.id
_entity.type
_entity.pdbx_description
1 polymer ?
#
loop_
_entity_poly.entity_id
_entity_poly.type
_entity_poly.pdbx_seq_one_letter_code
_entity_poly.pdbx_strand_id
1 'polypeptide(L)'
;LAGVWAGRRRAMGLPALLLLALCAASARGLYFHIGETEKRCFIEEIPDETMVIGNYRTQMWDKQKEVFLPSTPGLGMHVEVKDPEGKVVLSRQYGSEGRFTFTSHTPGDHQICLHSNSTRMALFAGGRLYREERFRLISESTNQRVLWWSIAQTVILILTGIWQMRHLKSFFEAKKLV
;
A
#
# COMPACT_ATOMS: atom_id res chain seq x y z
N LEU A 1 -30.75 49.71 31.81
CA LEU A 1 -30.34 48.61 32.72
C LEU A 1 -30.22 47.35 31.87
N ALA A 2 -29.01 46.79 31.84
CA ALA A 2 -28.55 45.75 30.93
C ALA A 2 -29.10 44.36 31.27
N GLY A 3 -29.29 43.50 30.25
CA GLY A 3 -29.81 42.14 30.41
C GLY A 3 -29.54 41.28 29.17
N VAL A 4 -28.26 40.93 29.01
CA VAL A 4 -27.63 40.02 28.04
C VAL A 4 -28.53 38.86 27.58
N TRP A 5 -28.89 38.82 26.29
CA TRP A 5 -29.34 37.59 25.62
C TRP A 5 -28.12 36.68 25.40
N ALA A 6 -27.91 35.74 26.33
CA ALA A 6 -26.86 34.74 26.23
C ALA A 6 -27.21 33.73 25.13
N GLY A 7 -26.58 33.89 23.96
CA GLY A 7 -26.60 32.91 22.88
C GLY A 7 -26.10 31.55 23.38
N ARG A 8 -27.04 30.61 23.54
CA ARG A 8 -26.76 29.23 23.94
C ARG A 8 -26.06 28.52 22.78
N ARG A 9 -24.73 28.63 22.68
CA ARG A 9 -23.92 27.75 21.82
C ARG A 9 -24.23 26.32 22.26
N ARG A 10 -25.06 25.60 21.50
CA ARG A 10 -25.26 24.17 21.69
C ARG A 10 -23.90 23.52 21.43
N ALA A 11 -23.15 23.26 22.49
CA ALA A 11 -21.98 22.40 22.42
C ALA A 11 -22.46 21.06 21.84
N MET A 12 -22.07 20.77 20.60
CA MET A 12 -22.31 19.48 19.96
C MET A 12 -21.75 18.42 20.90
N GLY A 13 -22.63 17.65 21.55
CA GLY A 13 -22.24 16.77 22.64
C GLY A 13 -21.16 15.79 22.20
N LEU A 14 -20.14 15.58 23.05
CA LEU A 14 -19.11 14.54 22.90
C LEU A 14 -19.62 13.18 22.35
N PRO A 15 -20.81 12.66 22.77
CA PRO A 15 -21.35 11.42 22.21
C PRO A 15 -21.76 11.53 20.73
N ALA A 16 -22.23 12.70 20.27
CA ALA A 16 -22.56 12.93 18.86
C ALA A 16 -21.29 12.95 17.99
N LEU A 17 -20.18 13.48 18.52
CA LEU A 17 -18.86 13.44 17.88
C LEU A 17 -18.31 12.00 17.81
N LEU A 18 -18.51 11.21 18.86
CA LEU A 18 -18.10 9.80 18.89
C LEU A 18 -18.88 8.95 17.88
N LEU A 19 -20.20 9.16 17.80
CA LEU A 19 -21.08 8.52 16.81
C LEU A 19 -20.70 8.88 15.37
N LEU A 20 -20.41 10.15 15.09
CA LEU A 20 -19.92 10.59 13.78
C LEU A 20 -18.58 9.94 13.43
N ALA A 21 -17.67 9.80 14.40
CA ALA A 21 -16.38 9.15 14.20
C ALA A 21 -16.52 7.65 13.90
N LEU A 22 -17.45 6.95 14.56
CA LEU A 22 -17.76 5.55 14.27
C LEU A 22 -18.38 5.38 12.87
N CYS A 23 -19.29 6.27 12.45
CA CYS A 23 -19.87 6.23 11.10
C CYS A 23 -18.84 6.54 10.01
N ALA A 24 -17.86 7.40 10.28
CA ALA A 24 -16.78 7.69 9.34
C ALA A 24 -15.83 6.49 9.13
N ALA A 25 -15.74 5.57 10.10
CA ALA A 25 -14.89 4.38 10.00
C ALA A 25 -15.49 3.27 9.12
N SER A 26 -16.76 3.35 8.71
CA SER A 26 -17.46 2.31 7.95
C SER A 26 -17.50 2.55 6.44
N ALA A 27 -16.50 3.21 5.86
CA ALA A 27 -16.38 3.30 4.41
C ALA A 27 -15.87 1.97 3.85
N ARG A 28 -16.77 1.15 3.29
CA ARG A 28 -16.43 -0.09 2.57
C ARG A 28 -16.31 0.21 1.08
N GLY A 29 -15.16 -0.11 0.48
CA GLY A 29 -15.01 -0.14 -0.97
C GLY A 29 -15.60 -1.41 -1.57
N LEU A 30 -15.93 -1.38 -2.86
CA LEU A 30 -16.34 -2.56 -3.61
C LEU A 30 -15.12 -3.46 -3.85
N TYR A 31 -15.20 -4.73 -3.46
CA TYR A 31 -14.19 -5.74 -3.75
C TYR A 31 -14.85 -6.96 -4.41
N PHE A 32 -14.15 -7.56 -5.36
CA PHE A 32 -14.62 -8.75 -6.06
C PHE A 32 -13.43 -9.59 -6.52
N HIS A 33 -13.70 -10.86 -6.76
CA HIS A 33 -12.69 -11.81 -7.23
C HIS A 33 -12.83 -12.04 -8.73
N ILE A 34 -11.70 -12.06 -9.43
CA ILE A 34 -11.60 -12.31 -10.86
C ILE A 34 -10.69 -13.54 -11.04
N GLY A 35 -11.18 -14.59 -11.68
CA GLY A 35 -10.36 -15.74 -12.09
C GLY A 35 -9.35 -15.41 -13.21
N GLU A 36 -8.38 -16.29 -13.47
CA GLU A 36 -7.29 -16.07 -14.45
C GLU A 36 -7.77 -15.74 -15.88
N THR A 37 -8.90 -16.32 -16.30
CA THR A 37 -9.51 -16.10 -17.63
C THR A 37 -10.90 -15.50 -17.53
N GLU A 38 -11.24 -14.96 -16.36
CA GLU A 38 -12.56 -14.41 -16.11
C GLU A 38 -12.58 -12.93 -16.49
N LYS A 39 -13.61 -12.53 -17.22
CA LYS A 39 -13.90 -11.14 -17.52
C LYS A 39 -15.09 -10.71 -16.67
N ARG A 40 -14.90 -9.69 -15.84
CA ARG A 40 -15.98 -9.09 -15.05
C ARG A 40 -16.40 -7.79 -15.71
N CYS A 41 -17.66 -7.72 -16.11
CA CYS A 41 -18.25 -6.55 -16.75
C CYS A 41 -19.33 -5.93 -15.85
N PHE A 42 -19.31 -4.61 -15.77
CA PHE A 42 -20.26 -3.78 -15.06
C PHE A 42 -20.99 -2.94 -16.10
N ILE A 43 -22.32 -2.95 -16.06
CA ILE A 43 -23.16 -2.16 -16.95
C ILE A 43 -23.67 -0.98 -16.13
N GLU A 44 -23.37 0.23 -16.56
CA GLU A 44 -23.76 1.46 -15.88
C GLU A 44 -24.42 2.41 -16.89
N GLU A 45 -25.55 3.00 -16.51
CA GLU A 45 -26.22 4.03 -17.30
C GLU A 45 -25.47 5.36 -17.12
N ILE A 46 -24.89 5.88 -18.20
CA ILE A 46 -24.03 7.07 -18.17
C ILE A 46 -24.63 8.11 -19.13
N PRO A 47 -24.79 9.38 -18.71
CA PRO A 47 -25.29 10.44 -19.57
C PRO A 47 -24.20 10.97 -20.51
N ASP A 48 -24.61 11.73 -21.53
CA ASP A 48 -23.73 12.31 -22.53
C ASP A 48 -22.72 13.31 -21.93
N GLU A 49 -21.55 13.37 -22.55
CA GLU A 49 -20.43 14.24 -22.19
C GLU A 49 -19.89 14.08 -20.75
N THR A 50 -20.18 12.96 -20.10
CA THR A 50 -19.68 12.72 -18.74
C THR A 50 -18.34 12.01 -18.72
N MET A 51 -17.43 12.52 -17.88
CA MET A 51 -16.13 11.91 -17.64
C MET A 51 -16.21 10.96 -16.45
N VAL A 52 -15.93 9.68 -16.69
CA VAL A 52 -15.91 8.64 -15.65
C VAL A 52 -14.47 8.27 -15.33
N ILE A 53 -14.18 8.21 -14.03
CA ILE A 53 -12.86 7.88 -13.50
C ILE A 53 -12.98 6.63 -12.63
N GLY A 54 -12.27 5.57 -12.99
CA GLY A 54 -12.18 4.35 -12.21
C GLY A 54 -10.80 4.16 -11.62
N ASN A 55 -10.71 4.13 -10.29
CA ASN A 55 -9.50 3.75 -9.57
C ASN A 55 -9.59 2.27 -9.19
N TYR A 56 -8.55 1.49 -9.46
CA TYR A 56 -8.51 0.08 -9.09
C TYR A 56 -7.14 -0.32 -8.54
N ARG A 57 -7.15 -1.35 -7.70
CA ARG A 57 -5.96 -1.99 -7.16
C ARG A 57 -6.18 -3.50 -7.16
N THR A 58 -5.28 -4.23 -7.78
CA THR A 58 -5.28 -5.69 -7.77
C THR A 58 -4.41 -6.22 -6.64
N GLN A 59 -4.80 -7.37 -6.12
CA GLN A 59 -4.02 -8.14 -5.16
C GLN A 59 -4.14 -9.61 -5.56
N MET A 60 -3.09 -10.40 -5.32
CA MET A 60 -3.15 -11.83 -5.55
C MET A 60 -3.61 -12.54 -4.29
N TRP A 61 -4.58 -13.45 -4.43
CA TRP A 61 -5.02 -14.30 -3.34
C TRP A 61 -4.19 -15.59 -3.34
N ASP A 62 -3.42 -15.82 -2.27
CA ASP A 62 -2.70 -17.07 -2.07
C ASP A 62 -3.59 -18.07 -1.33
N LYS A 63 -4.01 -19.14 -2.03
CA LYS A 63 -4.84 -20.19 -1.45
C LYS A 63 -4.15 -20.95 -0.31
N GLN A 64 -2.82 -21.03 -0.30
CA GLN A 64 -2.09 -21.83 0.68
C GLN A 64 -1.94 -21.10 2.03
N LYS A 65 -1.96 -19.77 2.00
CA LYS A 65 -1.78 -18.92 3.19
C LYS A 65 -3.04 -18.15 3.58
N GLU A 66 -4.07 -18.19 2.74
CA GLU A 66 -5.30 -17.40 2.89
C GLU A 66 -5.00 -15.91 3.11
N VAL A 67 -4.00 -15.39 2.40
CA VAL A 67 -3.52 -14.01 2.53
C VAL A 67 -3.49 -13.34 1.17
N PHE A 68 -3.92 -12.07 1.14
CA PHE A 68 -3.72 -11.18 0.00
C PHE A 68 -2.26 -10.75 -0.08
N LEU A 69 -1.58 -11.22 -1.12
CA LEU A 69 -0.24 -10.80 -1.47
C LEU A 69 -0.30 -9.58 -2.41
N PRO A 70 0.68 -8.67 -2.30
CA PRO A 70 0.82 -7.60 -3.28
C PRO A 70 1.02 -8.17 -4.67
N SER A 71 0.46 -7.49 -5.67
CA SER A 71 0.53 -7.93 -7.06
C SER A 71 1.97 -7.98 -7.56
N THR A 72 2.22 -9.03 -8.32
CA THR A 72 3.50 -9.30 -8.94
C THR A 72 3.78 -8.32 -10.09
N PRO A 73 5.04 -7.84 -10.28
CA PRO A 73 5.45 -7.10 -11.47
C PRO A 73 5.12 -7.91 -12.73
N GLY A 74 4.40 -7.33 -13.68
CA GLY A 74 3.95 -8.04 -14.89
C GLY A 74 2.53 -8.62 -14.82
N LEU A 75 1.87 -8.59 -13.66
CA LEU A 75 0.42 -8.72 -13.58
C LEU A 75 -0.21 -7.38 -13.94
N GLY A 76 -0.91 -7.33 -15.07
CA GLY A 76 -1.66 -6.16 -15.52
C GLY A 76 -3.17 -6.40 -15.58
N MET A 77 -3.94 -5.33 -15.50
CA MET A 77 -5.39 -5.32 -15.74
C MET A 77 -5.70 -4.67 -17.09
N HIS A 78 -6.43 -5.37 -17.95
CA HIS A 78 -6.99 -4.76 -19.14
C HIS A 78 -8.33 -4.15 -18.79
N VAL A 79 -8.53 -2.89 -19.17
CA VAL A 79 -9.80 -2.20 -19.04
C VAL A 79 -10.34 -1.96 -20.44
N GLU A 80 -11.53 -2.48 -20.69
CA GLU A 80 -12.28 -2.28 -21.93
C GLU A 80 -13.62 -1.61 -21.59
N VAL A 81 -13.97 -0.52 -22.26
CA VAL A 81 -15.23 0.19 -22.09
C VAL A 81 -15.93 0.26 -23.43
N LYS A 82 -17.19 -0.15 -23.47
CA LYS A 82 -18.06 -0.05 -24.63
C LYS A 82 -19.22 0.92 -24.38
N ASP A 83 -19.53 1.70 -25.40
CA ASP A 83 -20.74 2.52 -25.48
C ASP A 83 -22.00 1.63 -25.63
N PRO A 84 -23.21 2.20 -25.46
CA PRO A 84 -24.49 1.49 -25.65
C PRO A 84 -24.66 0.88 -27.05
N GLU A 85 -24.03 1.47 -28.06
CA GLU A 85 -24.00 0.96 -29.44
C GLU A 85 -22.99 -0.20 -29.63
N GLY A 86 -22.28 -0.61 -28.58
CA GLY A 86 -21.27 -1.66 -28.61
C GLY A 86 -19.91 -1.21 -29.16
N LYS A 87 -19.74 0.08 -29.44
CA LYS A 87 -18.47 0.68 -29.88
C LYS A 87 -17.48 0.74 -28.71
N VAL A 88 -16.23 0.36 -28.96
CA VAL A 88 -15.17 0.43 -27.95
C VAL A 88 -14.69 1.87 -27.78
N VAL A 89 -14.92 2.46 -26.61
CA VAL A 89 -14.46 3.81 -26.21
C VAL A 89 -13.03 3.78 -25.71
N LEU A 90 -12.72 2.76 -24.90
CA LEU A 90 -11.43 2.58 -24.27
C LEU A 90 -11.06 1.11 -24.30
N SER A 91 -9.84 0.78 -24.71
CA SER A 91 -9.26 -0.55 -24.55
C SER A 91 -7.78 -0.37 -24.29
N ARG A 92 -7.37 -0.56 -23.04
CA ARG A 92 -5.97 -0.34 -22.62
C ARG A 92 -5.55 -1.32 -21.53
N GLN A 93 -4.29 -1.70 -21.60
CA GLN A 93 -3.63 -2.49 -20.57
C GLN A 93 -2.99 -1.55 -19.54
N TYR A 94 -3.32 -1.76 -18.28
CA TYR A 94 -2.75 -1.05 -17.14
C TYR A 94 -2.01 -2.05 -16.22
N GLY A 95 -1.26 -1.52 -15.24
CA GLY A 95 -0.53 -2.32 -14.26
C GLY A 95 -1.43 -2.97 -13.21
N SER A 96 -0.85 -3.37 -12.08
CA SER A 96 -1.60 -3.90 -10.94
C SER A 96 -2.39 -2.85 -10.17
N GLU A 97 -1.99 -1.59 -10.25
CA GLU A 97 -2.67 -0.45 -9.64
C GLU A 97 -2.74 0.68 -10.66
N GLY A 98 -3.87 1.35 -10.76
CA GLY A 98 -4.06 2.36 -11.79
C GLY A 98 -5.39 3.12 -11.71
N ARG A 99 -5.45 4.18 -12.51
CA ARG A 99 -6.62 5.01 -12.74
C ARG A 99 -6.93 5.08 -14.22
N PHE A 100 -8.10 4.60 -14.63
CA PHE A 100 -8.59 4.77 -15.99
C PHE A 100 -9.63 5.89 -16.05
N THR A 101 -9.67 6.57 -17.19
CA THR A 101 -10.60 7.67 -17.43
C THR A 101 -11.11 7.58 -18.85
N PHE A 102 -12.42 7.73 -19.03
CA PHE A 102 -13.06 7.82 -20.34
C PHE A 102 -14.19 8.86 -20.29
N THR A 103 -14.59 9.34 -21.46
CA THR A 103 -15.71 10.26 -21.63
C THR A 103 -16.81 9.57 -22.44
N SER A 104 -18.05 9.61 -21.93
CA SER A 104 -19.22 9.14 -22.67
C SER A 104 -19.63 10.18 -23.71
N HIS A 105 -19.88 9.74 -24.95
CA HIS A 105 -20.39 10.60 -26.02
C HIS A 105 -21.86 10.32 -26.36
N THR A 106 -22.37 9.15 -25.99
CA THR A 106 -23.76 8.73 -26.22
C THR A 106 -24.37 8.32 -24.88
N PRO A 107 -25.59 8.80 -24.54
CA PRO A 107 -26.21 8.44 -23.27
C PRO A 107 -26.74 6.99 -23.31
N GLY A 108 -26.58 6.25 -22.21
CA GLY A 108 -27.16 4.91 -22.04
C GLY A 108 -26.24 3.93 -21.33
N ASP A 109 -26.51 2.64 -21.52
CA ASP A 109 -25.82 1.52 -20.87
C ASP A 109 -24.40 1.31 -21.41
N HIS A 110 -23.40 1.78 -20.66
CA HIS A 110 -22.01 1.51 -20.98
C HIS A 110 -21.54 0.23 -20.28
N GLN A 111 -20.77 -0.57 -20.98
CA GLN A 111 -20.21 -1.82 -20.46
C GLN A 111 -18.72 -1.64 -20.13
N ILE A 112 -18.40 -1.61 -18.84
CA ILE A 112 -17.03 -1.50 -18.32
C ILE A 112 -16.55 -2.89 -17.92
N CYS A 113 -15.56 -3.42 -18.62
CA CYS A 113 -15.04 -4.75 -18.38
C CYS A 113 -13.58 -4.74 -17.92
N LEU A 114 -13.31 -5.56 -16.91
CA LEU A 114 -12.01 -5.76 -16.28
C LEU A 114 -11.60 -7.22 -16.44
N HIS A 115 -10.43 -7.47 -17.01
CA HIS A 115 -9.84 -8.81 -17.06
C HIS A 115 -8.30 -8.78 -17.01
N SER A 116 -7.70 -9.83 -16.48
CA SER A 116 -6.23 -10.00 -16.58
C SER A 116 -5.87 -10.44 -18.00
N ASN A 117 -4.96 -9.71 -18.65
CA ASN A 117 -4.35 -10.15 -19.92
C ASN A 117 -2.94 -10.73 -19.70
N SER A 118 -2.67 -11.17 -18.47
CA SER A 118 -1.35 -11.65 -18.09
C SER A 118 -1.27 -13.15 -18.40
N THR A 119 -0.29 -13.56 -19.21
CA THR A 119 -0.04 -14.99 -19.43
C THR A 119 0.54 -15.62 -18.17
N ARG A 120 0.31 -16.92 -17.98
CA ARG A 120 0.89 -17.69 -16.87
C ARG A 120 2.40 -17.48 -16.75
N MET A 121 3.10 -17.43 -17.89
CA MET A 121 4.54 -17.20 -17.96
C MET A 121 4.95 -15.81 -17.42
N ALA A 122 4.24 -14.74 -17.80
CA ALA A 122 4.51 -13.39 -17.29
C ALA A 122 4.32 -13.32 -15.76
N LEU A 123 3.31 -14.02 -15.23
CA LEU A 123 3.07 -14.12 -13.79
C LEU A 123 4.18 -14.89 -13.06
N PHE A 124 4.68 -15.98 -13.63
CA PHE A 124 5.80 -16.74 -13.05
C PHE A 124 7.10 -15.95 -13.05
N ALA A 125 7.44 -15.30 -14.18
CA ALA A 125 8.66 -14.51 -14.30
C ALA A 125 8.63 -13.28 -13.37
N GLY A 126 7.51 -12.57 -13.35
CA GLY A 126 7.26 -11.49 -12.42
C GLY A 126 7.40 -11.92 -10.96
N GLY A 127 6.91 -13.12 -10.62
CA GLY A 127 6.90 -13.63 -9.25
C GLY A 127 8.31 -13.86 -8.73
N ARG A 128 9.20 -14.33 -9.61
CA ARG A 128 10.63 -14.51 -9.33
C ARG A 128 11.31 -13.16 -9.12
N LEU A 129 11.10 -12.20 -10.01
CA LEU A 129 11.69 -10.86 -9.92
C LEU A 129 11.26 -10.15 -8.62
N TYR A 130 9.97 -10.19 -8.30
CA TYR A 130 9.45 -9.61 -7.05
C TYR A 130 10.10 -10.22 -5.81
N ARG A 131 10.24 -11.55 -5.80
CA ARG A 131 10.87 -12.26 -4.69
C ARG A 131 12.33 -11.86 -4.55
N GLU A 132 13.05 -11.72 -5.66
CA GLU A 132 14.44 -11.30 -5.70
C GLU A 132 14.63 -9.86 -5.22
N GLU A 133 13.82 -8.91 -5.72
CA GLU A 133 13.81 -7.52 -5.25
C GLU A 133 13.50 -7.42 -3.76
N ARG A 134 12.46 -8.12 -3.30
CA ARG A 134 12.09 -8.17 -1.88
C ARG A 134 13.23 -8.75 -1.04
N PHE A 135 13.89 -9.81 -1.52
CA PHE A 135 15.04 -10.39 -0.84
C PHE A 135 16.21 -9.39 -0.78
N ARG A 136 16.48 -8.64 -1.86
CA ARG A 136 17.49 -7.58 -1.91
C ARG A 136 17.21 -6.48 -0.89
N LEU A 137 15.98 -5.98 -0.82
CA LEU A 137 15.56 -4.93 0.14
C LEU A 137 15.67 -5.39 1.60
N ILE A 138 15.28 -6.64 1.88
CA ILE A 138 15.41 -7.23 3.21
C ILE A 138 16.89 -7.38 3.56
N SER A 139 17.72 -7.84 2.62
CA SER A 139 19.16 -7.98 2.82
C SER A 139 19.81 -6.63 3.14
N GLU A 140 19.50 -5.58 2.38
CA GLU A 140 20.05 -4.23 2.59
C GLU A 140 19.65 -3.63 3.94
N SER A 141 18.36 -3.71 4.30
CA SER A 141 17.88 -3.21 5.60
C SER A 141 18.42 -4.02 6.79
N THR A 142 18.58 -5.33 6.64
CA THR A 142 19.18 -6.20 7.66
C THR A 142 20.67 -5.91 7.82
N ASN A 143 21.40 -5.79 6.70
CA ASN A 143 22.84 -5.50 6.69
C ASN A 143 23.14 -4.20 7.43
N GLN A 144 22.37 -3.14 7.16
CA GLN A 144 22.59 -1.86 7.81
C GLN A 144 22.38 -1.94 9.33
N ARG A 145 21.33 -2.62 9.79
CA ARG A 145 21.09 -2.84 11.23
C ARG A 145 22.23 -3.62 11.88
N VAL A 146 22.67 -4.72 11.26
CA VAL A 146 23.74 -5.58 11.79
C VAL A 146 25.08 -4.84 11.85
N LEU A 147 25.39 -4.02 10.84
CA LEU A 147 26.60 -3.19 10.80
C LEU A 147 26.64 -2.20 11.97
N TRP A 148 25.53 -1.52 12.28
CA TRP A 148 25.47 -0.61 13.43
C TRP A 148 25.68 -1.34 14.76
N TRP A 149 25.10 -2.53 14.94
CA TRP A 149 25.35 -3.36 16.13
C TRP A 149 26.81 -3.80 16.24
N SER A 150 27.45 -4.18 15.12
CA SER A 150 28.87 -4.57 15.08
C SER A 150 29.81 -3.41 15.44
N ILE A 151 29.54 -2.21 14.93
CA ILE A 151 30.30 -1.00 15.27
C ILE A 151 30.15 -0.67 16.76
N ALA A 152 28.92 -0.66 17.28
CA ALA A 152 28.66 -0.38 18.69
C ALA A 152 29.40 -1.37 19.60
N GLN A 153 29.33 -2.67 19.29
CA GLN A 153 30.03 -3.72 20.05
C GLN A 153 31.56 -3.55 20.01
N THR A 154 32.12 -3.19 18.86
CA THR A 154 33.58 -2.99 18.71
C THR A 154 34.05 -1.80 19.54
N VAL A 155 33.29 -0.69 19.54
CA VAL A 155 33.59 0.50 20.35
C VAL A 155 33.56 0.17 21.84
N ILE A 156 32.58 -0.61 22.30
CA ILE A 156 32.49 -1.03 23.71
C ILE A 156 33.73 -1.83 24.13
N LEU A 157 34.17 -2.80 23.32
CA LEU A 157 35.36 -3.62 23.61
C LEU A 157 36.65 -2.78 23.64
N ILE A 158 36.77 -1.79 22.76
CA ILE A 158 37.92 -0.88 22.75
C ILE A 158 37.92 -0.01 24.03
N LEU A 159 36.77 0.54 24.42
CA LEU A 159 36.65 1.38 25.61
C LEU A 159 36.96 0.60 26.89
N THR A 160 36.41 -0.61 27.04
CA THR A 160 36.72 -1.47 28.19
C THR A 160 38.19 -1.88 28.20
N GLY A 161 38.78 -2.19 27.05
CA GLY A 161 40.21 -2.50 26.92
C GLY A 161 41.10 -1.33 27.35
N ILE A 162 40.82 -0.11 26.89
CA ILE A 162 41.58 1.08 27.30
C ILE A 162 41.42 1.34 28.79
N TRP A 163 40.20 1.22 29.31
CA TRP A 163 39.92 1.39 30.73
C TRP A 163 40.67 0.36 31.59
N GLN A 164 40.65 -0.92 31.20
CA GLN A 164 41.40 -1.99 31.87
C GLN A 164 42.90 -1.67 31.92
N MET A 165 43.49 -1.25 30.80
CA MET A 165 44.90 -0.90 30.72
C MET A 165 45.26 0.33 31.58
N ARG A 166 44.39 1.35 31.63
CA ARG A 166 44.59 2.52 32.48
C ARG A 166 44.45 2.19 33.96
N HIS A 167 43.46 1.37 34.32
CA HIS A 167 43.24 0.97 35.69
C HIS A 167 44.42 0.14 36.23
N LEU A 168 44.92 -0.81 35.42
CA LEU A 168 46.05 -1.63 35.78
C LEU A 168 47.33 -0.78 35.95
N LYS A 169 47.58 0.19 35.04
CA LYS A 169 48.68 1.16 35.19
C LYS A 169 48.55 2.00 36.47
N SER A 170 47.36 2.47 36.80
CA SER A 170 47.10 3.22 38.04
C SER A 170 47.36 2.38 39.30
N PHE A 171 47.07 1.08 39.27
CA PHE A 171 47.42 0.18 40.38
C PHE A 171 48.94 -0.03 40.54
N PHE A 172 49.70 -0.13 39.45
CA PHE A 172 51.16 -0.28 39.51
C PHE A 172 51.88 1.03 39.85
N GLU A 173 51.38 2.19 39.40
CA GLU A 173 51.93 3.50 39.80
C GLU A 173 51.65 3.81 41.28
N ALA A 174 50.46 3.48 41.79
CA ALA A 174 50.12 3.64 43.21
C ALA A 174 50.88 2.64 44.12
N LYS A 175 51.35 1.53 43.55
CA LYS A 175 52.24 0.56 44.20
C LYS A 175 53.63 0.61 43.60
N LYS A 176 54.26 1.78 43.67
CA LYS A 176 55.72 1.92 43.63
C LYS A 176 56.32 1.15 44.83
N LEU A 177 56.36 -0.18 44.70
CA LEU A 177 57.16 -1.08 45.49
C LEU A 177 58.61 -0.94 45.00
N VAL A 178 59.48 -0.73 45.98
CA VAL A 178 60.95 -0.59 45.97
C VAL A 178 61.64 -1.33 44.82
#